data_AF-T1DG14-F1
#
_entry.id   AF-T1DG14-F1
#
_cell.length_a   1.000
_cell.length_b   1.000
_cell.length_c   1.000
_cell.angle_alpha   90.00
_cell.angle_beta   90.00
_cell.angle_gamma   90.00
#
_symmetry.space_group_name_H-M   'P 1'
#
loop_
_entity.id
_entity.type
_entity.pdbx_description
1 polymer ?
#
loop_
_entity_poly.entity_id
_entity_poly.type
_entity_poly.pdbx_seq_one_letter_code
_entity_poly.pdbx_strand_id
1 'polypeptide(L)'
;MNLEKLTIKSQEALQAAVDEARRRGNTLVEPVHLLRELLLQEGGLVIPLLEKMATDQALLKTRAEEAIKLLPTVTGSGAGSGPSLSRA
;
A
#
# COMPACT_ATOMS: atom_id res chain seq x y z
N MET A 1 14.66 -6.15 3.29
CA MET A 1 13.54 -7.06 2.96
C MET A 1 14.05 -8.08 1.94
N ASN A 2 13.77 -9.37 2.09
CA ASN A 2 14.06 -10.35 1.03
C ASN A 2 12.74 -10.63 0.30
N LEU A 3 12.56 -10.03 -0.88
CA LEU A 3 11.33 -10.10 -1.67
C LEU A 3 11.02 -11.51 -2.18
N GLU A 4 12.07 -12.32 -2.41
CA GLU A 4 11.94 -13.69 -2.92
C GLU A 4 11.29 -14.63 -1.89
N LYS A 5 11.27 -14.24 -0.61
CA LYS A 5 10.60 -15.00 0.46
C LYS A 5 9.10 -14.68 0.57
N LEU A 6 8.59 -13.69 -0.14
CA LEU A 6 7.18 -13.36 -0.15
C LEU A 6 6.44 -14.25 -1.14
N THR A 7 5.16 -14.53 -0.87
CA THR A 7 4.29 -15.17 -1.86
C THR A 7 4.12 -14.26 -3.09
N ILE A 8 3.76 -14.84 -4.24
CA ILE A 8 3.55 -14.09 -5.48
C ILE A 8 2.55 -12.93 -5.27
N LYS A 9 1.41 -13.20 -4.63
CA LYS A 9 0.41 -12.16 -4.33
C LYS A 9 0.93 -11.08 -3.39
N SER A 10 1.74 -11.43 -2.40
CA SER A 10 2.37 -10.44 -1.53
C SER A 10 3.40 -9.57 -2.28
N GLN A 11 4.13 -10.14 -3.23
CA GLN A 11 5.06 -9.37 -4.09
C GLN A 11 4.29 -8.40 -5.00
N GLU A 12 3.21 -8.87 -5.64
CA GLU A 12 2.32 -8.04 -6.46
C GLU A 12 1.73 -6.86 -5.66
N ALA A 13 1.23 -7.12 -4.45
CA ALA A 13 0.66 -6.08 -3.59
C ALA A 13 1.71 -5.03 -3.17
N LEU A 14 2.94 -5.48 -2.86
CA LEU A 14 4.03 -4.57 -2.52
C LEU A 14 4.45 -3.72 -3.72
N GLN A 15 4.51 -4.29 -4.92
CA GLN A 15 4.82 -3.55 -6.14
C GLN A 15 3.73 -2.50 -6.42
N ALA A 16 2.46 -2.86 -6.31
CA ALA A 16 1.35 -1.93 -6.45
C ALA A 16 1.40 -0.80 -5.41
N ALA A 17 1.87 -1.08 -4.19
CA ALA A 17 1.99 -0.08 -3.13
C ALA A 17 3.11 0.93 -3.41
N VAL A 18 4.23 0.47 -3.96
CA VAL A 18 5.32 1.32 -4.48
C VAL A 18 4.79 2.23 -5.59
N ASP A 19 4.02 1.68 -6.52
CA ASP A 19 3.43 2.45 -7.62
C ASP A 19 2.42 3.50 -7.11
N GLU A 20 1.62 3.16 -6.10
CA GLU A 20 0.67 4.10 -5.49
C GLU A 20 1.36 5.25 -4.77
N ALA A 21 2.39 4.96 -3.96
CA ALA A 21 3.19 6.00 -3.31
C ALA A 21 3.82 6.95 -4.35
N ARG A 22 4.32 6.38 -5.46
CA ARG A 22 4.88 7.16 -6.57
C ARG A 22 3.84 8.06 -7.25
N ARG A 23 2.66 7.51 -7.56
CA ARG A 23 1.55 8.28 -8.17
C ARG A 23 1.13 9.47 -7.30
N ARG A 24 1.21 9.32 -5.98
CA ARG A 24 0.83 10.36 -5.01
C ARG A 24 1.96 11.30 -4.62
N GLY A 25 3.16 11.11 -5.15
CA GLY A 25 4.34 11.90 -4.81
C GLY A 25 4.81 11.70 -3.36
N ASN A 26 4.45 10.58 -2.74
CA ASN A 26 4.98 10.20 -1.43
C ASN A 26 6.40 9.64 -1.63
N THR A 27 7.38 10.14 -0.89
CA THR A 27 8.78 9.70 -1.00
C THR A 27 9.06 8.38 -0.28
N LEU A 28 8.15 7.98 0.60
CA LEU A 28 8.21 6.75 1.38
C LEU A 28 6.98 5.88 1.10
N VAL A 29 7.22 4.58 0.91
CA VAL A 29 6.16 3.58 0.92
C VAL A 29 5.87 3.21 2.37
N GLU A 30 4.82 3.81 2.91
CA GLU A 30 4.29 3.50 4.24
C GLU A 30 3.38 2.25 4.25
N PRO A 31 3.22 1.57 5.41
CA PRO A 31 2.35 0.39 5.53
C PRO A 31 0.91 0.59 5.05
N VAL A 32 0.40 1.83 5.12
CA VAL A 32 -0.96 2.15 4.66
C VAL A 32 -1.12 2.01 3.13
N HIS A 33 -0.06 2.21 2.34
CA HIS A 33 -0.09 1.91 0.91
C HIS A 33 -0.26 0.41 0.68
N LEU A 34 0.51 -0.40 1.41
CA LEU A 34 0.41 -1.85 1.31
C LEU A 34 -0.97 -2.34 1.76
N LEU A 35 -1.52 -1.79 2.85
CA LEU A 35 -2.88 -2.10 3.29
C LEU A 35 -3.90 -1.77 2.20
N ARG A 36 -3.83 -0.59 1.59
CA ARG A 36 -4.73 -0.20 0.49
C ARG A 36 -4.67 -1.22 -0.65
N GLU A 37 -3.48 -1.58 -1.11
CA GLU A 37 -3.35 -2.53 -2.23
C GLU A 37 -3.81 -3.94 -1.86
N LEU A 38 -3.54 -4.40 -0.64
CA LEU A 38 -4.04 -5.68 -0.16
C LEU A 38 -5.57 -5.75 -0.10
N LEU A 39 -6.24 -4.64 0.21
CA LEU A 39 -7.71 -4.52 0.19
C LEU A 39 -8.29 -4.46 -1.23
N LEU A 40 -7.50 -4.01 -2.21
CA LEU A 40 -7.91 -3.91 -3.61
C LEU A 40 -7.50 -5.13 -4.45
N GLN A 41 -6.63 -5.98 -3.92
CA GLN A 41 -6.05 -7.10 -4.66
C GLN A 41 -7.09 -8.17 -4.99
N GLU A 42 -7.39 -8.32 -6.28
CA GLU A 42 -8.20 -9.42 -6.79
C GLU A 42 -7.51 -10.78 -6.58
N GLY A 43 -8.29 -11.77 -6.13
CA GLY A 43 -7.76 -13.10 -5.80
C GLY A 43 -6.80 -13.11 -4.60
N GLY A 44 -6.75 -12.02 -3.81
CA GLY A 44 -6.03 -11.93 -2.55
C GLY A 44 -6.76 -12.62 -1.40
N LEU A 45 -6.02 -12.91 -0.31
CA LEU A 45 -6.58 -13.55 0.88
C LEU A 45 -7.17 -12.55 1.90
N VAL A 46 -6.86 -11.26 1.77
CA VAL A 46 -7.19 -10.27 2.80
C VAL A 46 -8.69 -10.04 2.93
N ILE A 47 -9.41 -9.87 1.82
CA ILE A 47 -10.88 -9.67 1.87
C ILE A 47 -11.59 -10.89 2.50
N PRO A 48 -11.36 -12.15 2.05
CA PRO A 48 -11.98 -13.32 2.69
C PRO A 48 -11.67 -13.47 4.19
N LEU A 49 -10.48 -13.07 4.63
CA LEU A 49 -10.11 -13.09 6.05
C LEU A 49 -10.87 -12.02 6.84
N LEU A 50 -10.97 -10.80 6.31
CA LEU A 50 -11.72 -9.70 6.94
C LEU A 50 -13.22 -9.99 7.01
N GLU A 51 -13.79 -10.66 6.00
CA GLU A 51 -15.17 -11.14 6.00
C GLU A 51 -15.42 -12.13 7.14
N LYS A 52 -14.53 -13.11 7.31
CA LYS A 52 -14.61 -14.08 8.43
C LYS A 52 -14.49 -13.41 9.80
N MET A 53 -13.80 -12.29 9.87
CA MET A 53 -13.66 -11.47 11.07
C MET A 53 -14.83 -10.48 11.26
N ALA A 54 -15.83 -10.49 10.38
CA ALA A 54 -16.94 -9.53 10.36
C ALA A 54 -16.49 -8.06 10.38
N THR A 55 -15.39 -7.76 9.67
CA THR A 55 -14.85 -6.40 9.57
C THR A 55 -15.53 -5.62 8.45
N ASP A 56 -15.88 -4.36 8.68
CA ASP A 56 -16.35 -3.44 7.64
C ASP A 56 -15.19 -3.04 6.71
N GLN A 57 -15.08 -3.75 5.58
CA GLN A 57 -13.99 -3.53 4.63
C GLN A 57 -14.12 -2.20 3.89
N ALA A 58 -15.34 -1.70 3.68
CA ALA A 58 -15.57 -0.42 3.03
C ALA A 58 -15.06 0.73 3.91
N LEU A 59 -15.37 0.67 5.21
CA LEU A 59 -14.81 1.60 6.19
C LEU A 59 -13.28 1.51 6.22
N LEU A 60 -12.71 0.30 6.29
CA LEU A 60 -11.26 0.11 6.35
C LEU A 60 -10.55 0.68 5.11
N LYS A 61 -11.11 0.47 3.91
CA LYS A 61 -10.61 1.07 2.67
C LYS A 61 -10.63 2.60 2.74
N THR A 62 -11.74 3.19 3.18
CA THR A 62 -11.85 4.64 3.35
C THR A 62 -10.80 5.17 4.33
N ARG A 63 -10.60 4.50 5.47
CA ARG A 63 -9.58 4.87 6.46
C ARG A 63 -8.16 4.79 5.89
N ALA A 64 -7.85 3.76 5.11
CA ALA A 64 -6.55 3.65 4.46
C ALA A 64 -6.32 4.80 3.46
N GLU A 65 -7.33 5.14 2.67
CA GLU A 65 -7.26 6.27 1.73
C GLU A 65 -7.13 7.63 2.45
N GLU A 66 -7.84 7.84 3.56
CA GLU A 66 -7.70 9.02 4.41
C GLU A 66 -6.28 9.14 4.98
N ALA A 67 -5.74 8.06 5.54
CA ALA A 67 -4.40 8.06 6.10
C ALA A 67 -3.31 8.32 5.05
N ILE A 68 -3.44 7.78 3.83
CA ILE A 68 -2.53 8.10 2.72
C ILE A 68 -2.56 9.58 2.37
N LYS A 69 -3.74 10.22 2.36
CA LYS A 69 -3.86 11.67 2.05
C LYS A 69 -3.16 12.57 3.06
N LEU A 70 -2.89 12.08 4.27
CA LEU A 70 -2.17 12.80 5.31
C LEU A 70 -0.64 12.67 5.20
N LEU A 71 -0.14 11.79 4.32
CA LEU A 71 1.29 11.58 4.16
C LEU A 71 1.96 12.78 3.47
N PRO A 72 3.24 13.07 3.80
CA PRO A 72 4.00 14.10 3.10
C PRO A 72 4.10 13.83 1.59
N THR A 73 3.86 14.85 0.80
CA THR A 73 4.00 14.82 -0.67
C THR A 73 5.07 15.81 -1.10
N VAL A 74 5.98 15.38 -1.97
CA VAL A 74 6.99 16.25 -2.57
C VAL A 74 6.55 16.64 -3.98
N THR A 75 6.57 17.94 -4.28
CA THR A 75 6.34 18.48 -5.62
C THR A 75 7.63 19.19 -6.09
N GLY A 76 8.13 18.85 -7.28
CA GLY A 76 9.30 19.52 -7.88
C GLY A 76 10.40 18.58 -8.43
N SER A 77 11.36 19.17 -9.15
CA SER A 77 12.41 18.51 -9.95
C SER A 77 13.44 17.67 -9.16
N GLY A 78 13.26 17.50 -7.85
CA GLY A 78 14.03 16.57 -7.02
C GLY A 78 13.41 15.17 -6.90
N ALA A 79 12.24 14.92 -7.50
CA ALA A 79 11.52 13.64 -7.45
C ALA A 79 12.12 12.53 -8.35
N GLY A 80 13.43 12.58 -8.65
CA GLY A 80 14.10 11.66 -9.58
C GLY A 80 14.31 10.25 -9.02
N SER A 81 14.23 10.08 -7.70
CA SER A 81 14.35 8.78 -7.04
C SER A 81 12.95 8.28 -6.69
N GLY A 82 12.55 7.12 -7.20
CA GLY A 82 11.29 6.47 -6.83
C GLY A 82 11.18 6.27 -5.31
N PRO A 83 9.95 6.06 -4.78
CA PRO A 83 9.74 5.98 -3.35
C PRO A 83 10.56 4.84 -2.74
N SER A 84 11.14 5.10 -1.56
CA SER A 84 11.87 4.08 -0.80
C SER A 84 10.94 3.41 0.21
N LEU A 85 11.19 2.14 0.53
CA LEU A 85 10.40 1.44 1.53
C LEU A 85 10.67 2.04 2.91
N SER A 86 9.61 2.38 3.64
CA SER A 86 9.73 2.81 5.04
C SER A 86 10.34 1.68 5.87
N ARG A 87 11.38 1.98 6.65
CA ARG A 87 11.98 1.03 7.58
C ARG A 87 11.11 1.01 8.84
N ALA A 88 10.28 -0.02 8.97
CA ALA A 88 9.66 -0.38 10.25
C ALA A 88 10.73 -0.92 11.22
#